data_AF-A0A078GX28-F1
#
_entry.id   AF-A0A078GX28-F1
#
_cell.length_a   1.000
_cell.length_b   1.000
_cell.length_c   1.000
_cell.angle_alpha   90.00
_cell.angle_beta   90.00
_cell.angle_gamma   90.00
#
_symmetry.space_group_name_H-M   'P 1'
#
loop_
_entity.id
_entity.type
_entity.pdbx_description
1 polymer ?
#
loop_
_entity_poly.entity_id
_entity_poly.type
_entity_poly.pdbx_seq_one_letter_code
_entity_poly.pdbx_strand_id
1 'polypeptide(L)'
;MSLPETKSQTLLDAWDFQGRPADRSKTGGWASAAMILCIEAVERLTTLGIGVNLVTYLTGTMHLGNATAANTVTNFLGTSFMLCLLGGFIADTFLGRYLTIAIFAAIQATGVSILTLSTIIPGLQPPRCNPTTSSHCVQASGIQLTVLYLALYLTALGTGGVKASVSGFGSDQFDETEPKEQSQMTYFFNRFFFCINVGSLLAVTVLVYIQDDVGRKWGYGLCAFSIVLSLSIFLAGTNCYRFKKLIGSPMTQVAAVIVAAWRNRRLELPSDPSYLYDLDDSKQKLPHTKQFRSLDKAAIKDQEAAMTQNVFNKWTLSTLTDVEEVKQIVRMLPIWATCASSFGPSMHN
;
A
#
# COMPACT_ATOMS: atom_id res chain seq x y z
N MET A 1 2.35 46.98 19.66
CA MET A 1 2.93 45.75 20.21
C MET A 1 2.37 44.59 19.38
N SER A 2 3.04 44.28 18.27
CA SER A 2 2.66 43.20 17.36
C SER A 2 2.97 41.86 18.04
N LEU A 3 2.00 40.95 18.07
CA LEU A 3 2.24 39.55 18.38
C LEU A 3 3.30 39.00 17.41
N PRO A 4 4.24 38.15 17.86
CA PRO A 4 5.31 37.68 17.00
C PRO A 4 4.73 36.77 15.91
N GLU A 5 4.99 37.11 14.65
CA GLU A 5 4.57 36.38 13.43
C GLU A 5 5.04 34.91 13.39
N THR A 6 5.91 34.50 14.32
CA THR A 6 6.50 33.16 14.39
C THR A 6 5.49 32.04 14.63
N LYS A 7 4.33 32.32 15.24
CA LYS A 7 3.28 31.28 15.43
C LYS A 7 2.53 30.92 14.14
N SER A 8 2.55 31.78 13.12
CA SER A 8 1.83 31.56 11.86
C SER A 8 2.57 30.65 10.86
N GLN A 9 3.86 30.39 11.09
CA GLN A 9 4.72 29.66 10.14
C GLN A 9 4.99 28.21 10.56
N THR A 10 4.72 27.85 11.82
CA THR A 10 4.96 26.49 12.34
C THR A 10 3.71 25.64 12.27
N LEU A 11 3.78 24.48 11.63
CA LEU A 11 2.70 23.50 11.58
C LEU A 11 2.70 22.66 12.86
N LEU A 12 1.54 22.56 13.52
CA LEU A 12 1.39 21.77 14.75
C LEU A 12 1.27 20.27 14.48
N ASP A 13 0.81 19.90 13.28
CA ASP A 13 0.50 18.51 12.91
C ASP A 13 1.62 17.85 12.07
N ALA A 14 2.72 18.58 11.86
CA ALA A 14 3.87 18.12 11.08
C ALA A 14 5.19 18.46 11.76
N TRP A 15 6.18 17.57 11.60
CA TRP A 15 7.53 17.71 12.14
C TRP A 15 8.57 17.67 11.02
N ASP A 16 9.73 18.27 11.27
CA ASP A 16 10.94 18.11 10.45
C ASP A 16 11.62 16.76 10.77
N PHE A 17 12.65 16.40 9.98
CA PHE A 17 13.41 15.17 10.20
C PHE A 17 14.14 15.11 11.56
N GLN A 18 14.30 16.24 12.25
CA GLN A 18 14.93 16.35 13.57
C GLN A 18 13.90 16.25 14.71
N GLY A 19 12.62 16.09 14.40
CA GLY A 19 11.53 16.00 15.38
C GLY A 19 11.10 17.36 15.94
N ARG A 20 11.48 18.48 15.31
CA ARG A 20 10.97 19.82 15.64
C ARG A 20 9.72 20.13 14.82
N PRO A 21 8.85 21.05 15.24
CA PRO A 21 7.69 21.46 14.45
C PRO A 21 8.11 21.93 13.06
N ALA A 22 7.40 21.49 12.02
CA ALA A 22 7.73 21.80 10.64
C ALA A 22 7.48 23.29 10.34
N ASP A 23 8.42 23.91 9.64
CA ASP A 23 8.30 25.29 9.17
C ASP A 23 7.74 25.29 7.74
N ARG A 24 6.67 26.05 7.53
CA ARG A 24 5.94 26.17 6.26
C ARG A 24 6.83 26.67 5.13
N SER A 25 7.79 27.55 5.42
CA SER A 25 8.69 28.15 4.42
C SER A 25 9.88 27.27 4.02
N LYS A 26 10.30 26.37 4.92
CA LYS A 26 11.54 25.60 4.78
C LYS A 26 11.32 24.13 4.42
N THR A 27 10.19 23.56 4.83
CA THR A 27 9.86 22.15 4.64
C THR A 27 8.57 21.99 3.84
N GLY A 28 8.46 20.92 3.07
CA GLY A 28 7.31 20.62 2.22
C GLY A 28 7.32 21.40 0.90
N GLY A 29 6.14 21.53 0.30
CA GLY A 29 5.95 22.24 -0.96
C GLY A 29 6.28 21.41 -2.20
N TRP A 30 6.25 22.09 -3.35
CA TRP A 30 6.25 21.44 -4.67
C TRP A 30 7.53 20.65 -4.98
N ALA A 31 8.70 21.16 -4.60
CA ALA A 31 9.97 20.49 -4.87
C ALA A 31 10.08 19.16 -4.12
N SER A 32 9.69 19.16 -2.84
CA SER A 32 9.58 17.96 -2.00
C SER A 32 8.57 16.97 -2.59
N ALA A 33 7.39 17.45 -2.96
CA ALA A 33 6.36 16.63 -3.57
C ALA A 33 6.83 16.03 -4.91
N ALA A 34 7.56 16.77 -5.74
CA ALA A 34 8.10 16.29 -7.01
C ALA A 34 9.13 15.15 -6.85
N MET A 35 9.95 15.17 -5.80
CA MET A 35 10.84 14.04 -5.47
C MET A 35 10.03 12.77 -5.14
N ILE A 36 8.92 12.91 -4.43
CA ILE A 36 7.99 11.82 -4.11
C ILE A 36 7.22 11.36 -5.38
N LEU A 37 6.89 12.27 -6.32
CA LEU A 37 6.31 11.88 -7.60
C LEU A 37 7.24 10.98 -8.42
N CYS A 38 8.54 11.21 -8.34
CA CYS A 38 9.53 10.42 -9.08
C CYS A 38 9.46 8.94 -8.70
N ILE A 39 9.35 8.64 -7.40
CA ILE A 39 9.27 7.25 -6.95
C ILE A 39 7.96 6.57 -7.37
N GLU A 40 6.82 7.25 -7.31
CA GLU A 40 5.54 6.69 -7.83
C GLU A 40 5.62 6.43 -9.34
N ALA A 41 6.13 7.41 -10.11
CA ALA A 41 6.17 7.29 -11.56
C ALA A 41 7.03 6.08 -12.00
N VAL A 42 8.17 5.90 -11.35
CA VAL A 42 9.07 4.76 -11.60
C VAL A 42 8.47 3.44 -11.11
N GLU A 43 7.81 3.43 -9.95
CA GLU A 43 7.09 2.26 -9.43
C GLU A 43 6.06 1.78 -10.44
N ARG A 44 5.19 2.69 -10.91
CA ARG A 44 4.14 2.37 -11.88
C ARG A 44 4.68 1.88 -13.21
N LEU A 45 5.70 2.55 -13.72
CA LEU A 45 6.38 2.14 -14.94
C LEU A 45 6.92 0.70 -14.79
N THR A 46 7.55 0.40 -13.65
CA THR A 46 8.16 -0.91 -13.39
C THR A 46 7.11 -1.99 -13.21
N THR A 47 6.08 -1.78 -12.38
CA THR A 47 5.07 -2.79 -12.08
C THR A 47 4.26 -3.16 -13.31
N LEU A 48 3.85 -2.17 -14.13
CA LEU A 48 3.15 -2.44 -15.38
C LEU A 48 4.07 -3.07 -16.43
N GLY A 49 5.29 -2.54 -16.59
CA GLY A 49 6.24 -3.03 -17.57
C GLY A 49 6.74 -4.45 -17.27
N ILE A 50 6.87 -4.84 -16.00
CA ILE A 50 7.12 -6.23 -15.62
C ILE A 50 5.83 -7.05 -15.79
N GLY A 51 4.71 -6.61 -15.21
CA GLY A 51 3.48 -7.41 -15.13
C GLY A 51 2.89 -7.78 -16.50
N VAL A 52 2.79 -6.81 -17.42
CA VAL A 52 2.18 -7.02 -18.75
C VAL A 52 2.99 -8.00 -19.59
N ASN A 53 4.32 -7.94 -19.49
CA ASN A 53 5.20 -8.76 -20.31
C ASN A 53 5.78 -9.97 -19.56
N LEU A 54 5.28 -10.27 -18.35
CA LEU A 54 5.78 -11.41 -17.57
C LEU A 54 5.30 -12.75 -18.14
N VAL A 55 4.10 -12.79 -18.71
CA VAL A 55 3.54 -14.03 -19.31
C VAL A 55 4.45 -14.53 -20.44
N THR A 56 4.86 -13.65 -21.34
CA THR A 56 5.74 -13.97 -22.47
C THR A 56 7.14 -14.38 -22.01
N TYR A 57 7.63 -13.85 -20.88
CA TYR A 57 8.88 -14.33 -20.27
C TYR A 57 8.74 -15.75 -19.74
N LEU A 58 7.64 -16.04 -19.03
CA LEU A 58 7.37 -17.37 -18.46
C LEU A 58 7.15 -18.44 -19.53
N THR A 59 6.45 -18.13 -20.61
CA THR A 59 6.18 -19.07 -21.71
C THR A 59 7.35 -19.16 -22.68
N GLY A 60 7.93 -18.03 -23.08
CA GLY A 60 8.96 -17.97 -24.11
C GLY A 60 10.37 -18.27 -23.61
N THR A 61 10.72 -17.84 -22.40
CA THR A 61 12.07 -18.09 -21.84
C THR A 61 12.10 -19.23 -20.84
N MET A 62 11.11 -19.32 -19.95
CA MET A 62 11.06 -20.37 -18.91
C MET A 62 10.35 -21.65 -19.37
N HIS A 63 9.79 -21.65 -20.59
CA HIS A 63 9.06 -22.77 -21.21
C HIS A 63 7.94 -23.35 -20.33
N LEU A 64 7.27 -22.51 -19.55
CA LEU A 64 6.08 -22.89 -18.79
C LEU A 64 4.84 -22.92 -19.70
N GLY A 65 3.87 -23.76 -19.36
CA GLY A 65 2.59 -23.77 -20.06
C GLY A 65 1.80 -22.47 -19.86
N ASN A 66 1.03 -22.06 -20.87
CA ASN A 66 0.26 -20.81 -20.86
C ASN A 66 -0.62 -20.66 -19.61
N ALA A 67 -1.29 -21.75 -19.19
CA ALA A 67 -2.14 -21.74 -18.00
C ALA A 67 -1.33 -21.48 -16.71
N THR A 68 -0.19 -22.15 -16.52
CA THR A 68 0.69 -21.96 -15.35
C THR A 68 1.31 -20.56 -15.35
N ALA A 69 1.69 -20.04 -16.51
CA ALA A 69 2.20 -18.69 -16.66
C ALA A 69 1.15 -17.63 -16.29
N ALA A 70 -0.07 -17.74 -16.83
CA ALA A 70 -1.17 -16.83 -16.52
C ALA A 70 -1.53 -16.83 -15.02
N ASN A 71 -1.56 -18.01 -14.40
CA ASN A 71 -1.79 -18.15 -12.95
C ASN A 71 -0.65 -17.50 -12.15
N THR A 72 0.60 -17.68 -12.57
CA THR A 72 1.76 -17.08 -11.89
C THR A 72 1.69 -15.56 -11.93
N VAL A 73 1.37 -14.96 -13.09
CA VAL A 73 1.25 -13.50 -13.22
C VAL A 73 0.07 -12.97 -12.42
N THR A 74 -1.08 -13.63 -12.50
CA THR A 74 -2.28 -13.24 -11.73
C THR A 74 -2.02 -13.33 -10.23
N ASN A 75 -1.35 -14.39 -9.76
CA ASN A 75 -0.94 -14.53 -8.37
C ASN A 75 0.04 -13.43 -7.96
N PHE A 76 1.04 -13.12 -8.79
CA PHE A 76 1.99 -12.03 -8.52
C PHE A 76 1.27 -10.68 -8.34
N LEU A 77 0.37 -10.32 -9.27
CA LEU A 77 -0.41 -9.09 -9.21
C LEU A 77 -1.33 -9.08 -7.98
N GLY A 78 -2.08 -10.16 -7.75
CA GLY A 78 -2.96 -10.30 -6.60
C GLY A 78 -2.23 -10.22 -5.26
N THR A 79 -1.09 -10.90 -5.14
CA THR A 79 -0.21 -10.82 -3.96
C THR A 79 0.31 -9.39 -3.76
N SER A 80 0.69 -8.67 -4.82
CA SER A 80 1.13 -7.28 -4.70
C SER A 80 0.04 -6.36 -4.14
N PHE A 81 -1.22 -6.52 -4.56
CA PHE A 81 -2.35 -5.78 -3.99
C PHE A 81 -2.66 -6.17 -2.54
N MET A 82 -2.58 -7.45 -2.18
CA MET A 82 -2.74 -7.88 -0.78
C MET A 82 -1.63 -7.32 0.12
N LEU A 83 -0.38 -7.33 -0.36
CA LEU A 83 0.75 -6.75 0.36
C LEU A 83 0.67 -5.23 0.43
N CYS A 84 -0.02 -4.57 -0.50
CA CYS A 84 -0.33 -3.14 -0.40
C CYS A 84 -1.22 -2.82 0.81
N LEU A 85 -2.25 -3.64 1.07
CA LEU A 85 -3.09 -3.48 2.26
C LEU A 85 -2.26 -3.65 3.54
N LEU A 86 -1.40 -4.67 3.58
CA LEU A 86 -0.50 -4.90 4.70
C LEU A 86 0.51 -3.77 4.88
N GLY A 87 1.07 -3.25 3.79
CA GLY A 87 2.02 -2.14 3.79
C GLY A 87 1.41 -0.86 4.37
N GLY A 88 0.16 -0.54 4.02
CA GLY A 88 -0.57 0.59 4.59
C GLY A 88 -0.80 0.41 6.09
N PHE A 89 -1.21 -0.79 6.52
CA PHE A 89 -1.35 -1.10 7.94
C PHE A 89 -0.03 -0.90 8.70
N ILE A 90 1.09 -1.40 8.18
CA ILE A 90 2.42 -1.24 8.79
C ILE A 90 2.83 0.24 8.87
N ALA A 91 2.55 1.02 7.82
CA ALA A 91 2.84 2.45 7.79
C ALA A 91 2.08 3.23 8.85
N ASP A 92 0.80 2.93 9.03
CA ASP A 92 -0.06 3.67 9.95
C ASP A 92 0.13 3.25 11.42
N THR A 93 0.64 2.04 11.68
CA THR A 93 0.77 1.48 13.04
C THR A 93 2.19 1.48 13.61
N PHE A 94 3.21 1.18 12.81
CA PHE A 94 4.57 0.92 13.33
C PHE A 94 5.63 1.85 12.76
N LEU A 95 5.76 1.91 11.42
CA LEU A 95 6.93 2.53 10.78
C LEU A 95 6.75 4.01 10.45
N GLY A 96 5.52 4.47 10.22
CA GLY A 96 5.25 5.77 9.61
C GLY A 96 5.44 5.73 8.09
N ARG A 97 4.80 6.68 7.39
CA ARG A 97 4.73 6.68 5.91
C ARG A 97 6.09 6.77 5.24
N TYR A 98 6.99 7.63 5.73
CA TYR A 98 8.32 7.81 5.14
C TYR A 98 9.19 6.55 5.23
N LEU A 99 9.31 5.94 6.42
CA LEU A 99 10.15 4.74 6.59
C LEU A 99 9.58 3.56 5.82
N THR A 100 8.25 3.42 5.76
CA THR A 100 7.62 2.42 4.89
C THR A 100 8.05 2.61 3.44
N ILE A 101 7.93 3.82 2.88
CA ILE A 101 8.35 4.07 1.49
C ILE A 101 9.82 3.71 1.29
N ALA A 102 10.72 4.18 2.17
CA ALA A 102 12.16 3.93 2.06
C ALA A 102 12.51 2.43 2.11
N ILE A 103 11.98 1.71 3.11
CA ILE A 103 12.26 0.28 3.32
C ILE A 103 11.69 -0.55 2.17
N PHE A 104 10.42 -0.32 1.81
CA PHE A 104 9.76 -1.10 0.77
C PHE A 104 10.30 -0.78 -0.63
N ALA A 105 10.73 0.45 -0.90
CA ALA A 105 11.43 0.78 -2.14
C ALA A 105 12.80 0.09 -2.24
N ALA A 106 13.54 -0.03 -1.14
CA ALA A 106 14.79 -0.81 -1.11
C ALA A 106 14.55 -2.31 -1.34
N ILE A 107 13.48 -2.86 -0.76
CA ILE A 107 13.03 -4.24 -1.01
C ILE A 107 12.65 -4.39 -2.50
N GLN A 108 11.91 -3.45 -3.08
CA GLN A 108 11.54 -3.44 -4.49
C GLN A 108 12.78 -3.42 -5.39
N ALA A 109 13.74 -2.53 -5.10
CA ALA A 109 15.00 -2.43 -5.82
C ALA A 109 15.76 -3.78 -5.80
N THR A 110 15.79 -4.44 -4.64
CA THR A 110 16.42 -5.75 -4.48
C THR A 110 15.67 -6.82 -5.30
N GLY A 111 14.35 -6.86 -5.24
CA GLY A 111 13.54 -7.80 -6.02
C GLY A 111 13.74 -7.67 -7.52
N VAL A 112 13.71 -6.45 -8.05
CA VAL A 112 13.92 -6.17 -9.49
C VAL A 112 15.38 -6.40 -9.89
N SER A 113 16.33 -6.16 -8.99
CA SER A 113 17.75 -6.48 -9.24
C SER A 113 17.98 -7.99 -9.32
N ILE A 114 17.38 -8.79 -8.43
CA ILE A 114 17.44 -10.26 -8.50
C ILE A 114 16.76 -10.75 -9.78
N LEU A 115 15.62 -10.16 -10.16
CA LEU A 115 14.96 -10.48 -11.43
C LEU A 115 15.89 -10.22 -12.61
N THR A 116 16.56 -9.07 -12.62
CA THR A 116 17.52 -8.70 -13.67
C THR A 116 18.70 -9.68 -13.72
N LEU A 117 19.30 -10.00 -12.55
CA LEU A 117 20.40 -10.95 -12.46
C LEU A 117 20.00 -12.35 -12.95
N SER A 118 18.76 -12.77 -12.68
CA SER A 118 18.23 -14.05 -13.21
C SER A 118 18.23 -14.11 -14.73
N THR A 119 18.16 -12.95 -15.40
CA THR A 119 18.23 -12.86 -16.88
C THR A 119 19.63 -12.70 -17.46
N ILE A 120 20.62 -12.41 -16.62
CA ILE A 120 22.01 -12.17 -17.05
C ILE A 120 22.87 -13.40 -16.82
N ILE A 121 22.72 -14.07 -15.68
CA ILE A 121 23.61 -15.16 -15.27
C ILE A 121 23.37 -16.41 -16.13
N PRO A 122 24.38 -16.90 -16.87
CA PRO A 122 24.28 -18.16 -17.60
C PRO A 122 24.03 -19.31 -16.62
N GLY A 123 22.95 -20.08 -16.82
CA GLY A 123 22.55 -21.19 -15.95
C GLY A 123 21.36 -20.90 -15.04
N LEU A 124 20.96 -19.63 -14.90
CA LEU A 124 19.70 -19.24 -14.23
C LEU A 124 18.49 -19.21 -15.19
N GLN A 125 18.71 -19.54 -16.46
CA GLN A 125 17.68 -19.73 -17.48
C GLN A 125 17.85 -21.10 -18.14
N PRO A 126 16.75 -21.74 -18.59
CA PRO A 126 16.86 -22.94 -19.40
C PRO A 126 17.52 -22.62 -20.74
N PRO A 127 18.11 -23.62 -21.42
CA PRO A 127 18.73 -23.41 -22.72
C PRO A 127 17.72 -22.86 -23.72
N ARG A 128 18.14 -21.89 -24.53
CA ARG A 128 17.26 -21.24 -25.52
C ARG A 128 16.68 -22.30 -26.46
N CYS A 129 15.37 -22.35 -26.53
CA CYS A 129 14.63 -23.25 -27.39
C CYS A 129 13.60 -22.44 -28.15
N ASN A 130 13.53 -22.65 -29.46
CA ASN A 130 12.47 -22.05 -30.27
C ASN A 130 11.34 -23.09 -30.38
N PRO A 131 10.16 -22.83 -29.77
CA PRO A 131 9.04 -23.78 -29.79
C PRO A 131 8.50 -24.02 -31.20
N THR A 132 8.81 -23.16 -32.18
CA THR A 132 8.41 -23.34 -33.58
C THR A 132 9.28 -24.36 -34.32
N THR A 133 10.52 -24.60 -33.90
CA THR A 133 11.48 -25.51 -34.58
C THR A 133 11.79 -26.77 -33.78
N SER A 134 11.38 -26.84 -32.51
CA SER A 134 11.79 -27.88 -31.57
C SER A 134 10.55 -28.52 -30.94
N SER A 135 10.42 -29.85 -31.03
CA SER A 135 9.23 -30.57 -30.55
C SER A 135 9.08 -30.58 -29.03
N HIS A 136 10.18 -30.42 -28.27
CA HIS A 136 10.17 -30.34 -26.81
C HIS A 136 11.25 -29.38 -26.30
N CYS A 137 10.82 -28.30 -25.64
CA CYS A 137 11.71 -27.41 -24.91
C CYS A 137 11.83 -27.86 -23.45
N VAL A 138 13.05 -27.81 -22.90
CA VAL A 138 13.30 -28.14 -21.49
C VAL A 138 12.73 -27.04 -20.60
N GLN A 139 11.84 -27.42 -19.69
CA GLN A 139 11.25 -26.50 -18.72
C GLN A 139 12.30 -26.00 -17.73
N ALA A 140 12.07 -24.82 -17.16
CA ALA A 140 12.93 -24.23 -16.14
C ALA A 140 13.16 -25.21 -14.96
N SER A 141 14.42 -25.31 -14.52
CA SER A 141 14.79 -26.12 -13.36
C SER A 141 14.22 -25.53 -12.08
N GLY A 142 14.03 -26.35 -11.04
CA GLY A 142 13.51 -25.92 -9.74
C GLY A 142 14.25 -24.72 -9.16
N ILE A 143 15.60 -24.71 -9.24
CA ILE A 143 16.43 -23.59 -8.74
C ILE A 143 16.16 -22.29 -9.52
N GLN A 144 16.02 -22.37 -10.84
CA GLN A 144 15.75 -21.21 -11.71
C GLN A 144 14.39 -20.61 -11.35
N LEU A 145 13.41 -21.48 -11.14
CA LEU A 145 12.05 -21.10 -10.78
C LEU A 145 11.98 -20.52 -9.35
N THR A 146 12.73 -21.07 -8.38
CA THR A 146 12.80 -20.52 -7.03
C THR A 146 13.38 -19.10 -7.01
N VAL A 147 14.47 -18.85 -7.75
CA VAL A 147 15.06 -17.50 -7.84
C VAL A 147 14.08 -16.54 -8.50
N LEU A 148 13.37 -16.96 -9.54
CA LEU A 148 12.33 -16.17 -10.19
C LEU A 148 11.18 -15.82 -9.23
N TYR A 149 10.63 -16.80 -8.51
CA TYR A 149 9.56 -16.55 -7.55
C TYR A 149 10.01 -15.67 -6.40
N LEU A 150 11.23 -15.85 -5.89
CA LEU A 150 11.80 -14.96 -4.88
C LEU A 150 11.87 -13.52 -5.39
N ALA A 151 12.36 -13.32 -6.62
CA ALA A 151 12.43 -11.99 -7.24
C ALA A 151 11.05 -11.36 -7.43
N LEU A 152 10.08 -12.13 -7.93
CA LEU A 152 8.71 -11.68 -8.13
C LEU A 152 8.03 -11.33 -6.81
N TYR A 153 8.13 -12.17 -5.78
CA TYR A 153 7.49 -11.88 -4.50
C TYR A 153 8.16 -10.74 -3.72
N LEU A 154 9.48 -10.59 -3.81
CA LEU A 154 10.16 -9.40 -3.27
C LEU A 154 9.74 -8.12 -4.01
N THR A 155 9.63 -8.19 -5.34
CA THR A 155 9.11 -7.06 -6.13
C THR A 155 7.68 -6.73 -5.74
N ALA A 156 6.80 -7.74 -5.61
CA ALA A 156 5.41 -7.56 -5.20
C ALA A 156 5.29 -6.93 -3.80
N LEU A 157 6.12 -7.38 -2.85
CA LEU A 157 6.20 -6.84 -1.50
C LEU A 157 6.61 -5.37 -1.50
N GLY A 158 7.70 -5.04 -2.21
CA GLY A 158 8.20 -3.68 -2.32
C GLY A 158 7.19 -2.74 -2.98
N THR A 159 6.65 -3.13 -4.14
CA THR A 159 5.58 -2.39 -4.84
C THR A 159 4.38 -2.14 -3.94
N GLY A 160 3.91 -3.17 -3.21
CA GLY A 160 2.76 -3.03 -2.31
C GLY A 160 2.98 -1.98 -1.23
N GLY A 161 4.11 -2.04 -0.52
CA GLY A 161 4.39 -1.12 0.57
C GLY A 161 4.59 0.33 0.13
N VAL A 162 5.27 0.57 -0.99
CA VAL A 162 5.45 1.91 -1.55
C VAL A 162 4.10 2.51 -1.93
N LYS A 163 3.30 1.76 -2.72
CA LYS A 163 2.01 2.20 -3.24
C LYS A 163 1.00 2.55 -2.14
N ALA A 164 1.09 1.88 -0.99
CA ALA A 164 0.21 2.14 0.14
C ALA A 164 0.46 3.50 0.81
N SER A 165 1.70 3.99 0.79
CA SER A 165 2.13 5.13 1.62
C SER A 165 2.52 6.38 0.83
N VAL A 166 2.95 6.21 -0.42
CA VAL A 166 3.53 7.28 -1.25
C VAL A 166 2.56 8.41 -1.57
N SER A 167 1.30 8.10 -1.88
CA SER A 167 0.28 9.11 -2.16
C SER A 167 -0.04 9.95 -0.91
N GLY A 168 -0.21 9.30 0.23
CA GLY A 168 -0.43 9.96 1.52
C GLY A 168 0.75 10.83 1.93
N PHE A 169 1.97 10.33 1.80
CA PHE A 169 3.18 11.10 2.12
C PHE A 169 3.39 12.29 1.18
N GLY A 170 3.00 12.15 -0.10
CA GLY A 170 3.00 13.24 -1.07
C GLY A 170 2.04 14.36 -0.69
N SER A 171 0.79 14.03 -0.32
CA SER A 171 -0.17 15.02 0.18
C SER A 171 0.26 15.66 1.50
N ASP A 172 1.00 14.93 2.34
CA ASP A 172 1.50 15.47 3.62
C ASP A 172 2.50 16.62 3.46
N GLN A 173 3.00 16.86 2.23
CA GLN A 173 3.87 17.99 1.93
C GLN A 173 3.12 19.32 1.81
N PHE A 174 1.79 19.31 1.81
CA PHE A 174 0.93 20.49 1.71
C PHE A 174 0.01 20.59 2.93
N ASP A 175 -0.25 21.81 3.36
CA ASP A 175 -1.19 22.15 4.44
C ASP A 175 -2.57 22.45 3.86
N GLU A 176 -3.59 21.73 4.34
CA GLU A 176 -4.97 21.88 3.89
C GLU A 176 -5.67 23.12 4.48
N THR A 177 -5.14 23.67 5.58
CA THR A 177 -5.75 24.82 6.26
C THR A 177 -5.47 26.14 5.53
N GLU A 178 -4.43 26.16 4.68
CA GLU A 178 -4.02 27.32 3.91
C GLU A 178 -4.50 27.20 2.45
N PRO A 179 -5.35 28.12 1.95
CA PRO A 179 -5.94 28.01 0.61
C PRO A 179 -4.89 27.97 -0.52
N LYS A 180 -3.74 28.62 -0.33
CA LYS A 180 -2.63 28.59 -1.30
C LYS A 180 -2.00 27.20 -1.41
N GLU A 181 -1.69 26.55 -0.28
CA GLU A 181 -1.11 25.21 -0.28
C GLU A 181 -2.15 24.16 -0.69
N GLN A 182 -3.42 24.32 -0.34
CA GLN A 182 -4.52 23.47 -0.81
C GLN A 182 -4.67 23.49 -2.34
N SER A 183 -4.52 24.66 -2.98
CA SER A 183 -4.51 24.76 -4.44
C SER A 183 -3.31 24.03 -5.06
N GLN A 184 -2.13 24.15 -4.44
CA GLN A 184 -0.92 23.43 -4.87
C GLN A 184 -1.04 21.91 -4.68
N MET A 185 -1.72 21.45 -3.62
CA MET A 185 -2.03 20.04 -3.40
C MET A 185 -2.93 19.48 -4.51
N THR A 186 -3.96 20.23 -4.92
CA THR A 186 -4.82 19.83 -6.06
C THR A 186 -4.00 19.75 -7.35
N TYR A 187 -3.12 20.72 -7.59
CA TYR A 187 -2.20 20.71 -8.73
C TYR A 187 -1.23 19.51 -8.67
N PHE A 188 -0.81 19.10 -7.47
CA PHE A 188 0.04 17.92 -7.24
C PHE A 188 -0.67 16.65 -7.67
N PHE A 189 -1.92 16.44 -7.24
CA PHE A 189 -2.68 15.26 -7.64
C PHE A 189 -2.96 15.24 -9.15
N ASN A 190 -3.26 16.39 -9.76
CA ASN A 190 -3.39 16.47 -11.21
C ASN A 190 -2.10 16.03 -11.93
N ARG A 191 -0.94 16.48 -11.45
CA ARG A 191 0.36 16.07 -12.01
C ARG A 191 0.69 14.61 -11.70
N PHE A 192 0.35 14.12 -10.52
CA PHE A 192 0.49 12.73 -10.10
C PHE A 192 -0.24 11.80 -11.07
N PHE A 193 -1.54 12.03 -11.32
CA PHE A 193 -2.31 11.21 -12.26
C PHE A 193 -1.81 11.33 -13.70
N PHE A 194 -1.40 12.53 -14.13
CA PHE A 194 -0.77 12.70 -15.44
C PHE A 194 0.49 11.84 -15.59
N CYS A 195 1.40 11.86 -14.60
CA CYS A 195 2.61 11.05 -14.59
C CYS A 195 2.31 9.54 -14.59
N ILE A 196 1.29 9.09 -13.85
CA ILE A 196 0.86 7.68 -13.85
C ILE A 196 0.40 7.25 -15.24
N ASN A 197 -0.43 8.05 -15.90
CA ASN A 197 -0.95 7.70 -17.23
C ASN A 197 0.17 7.67 -18.28
N VAL A 198 1.07 8.67 -18.27
CA VAL A 198 2.23 8.70 -19.16
C VAL A 198 3.18 7.54 -18.87
N GLY A 199 3.48 7.27 -17.60
CA GLY A 199 4.30 6.13 -17.18
C GLY A 199 3.69 4.79 -17.59
N SER A 200 2.37 4.65 -17.48
CA SER A 200 1.66 3.45 -17.93
C SER A 200 1.77 3.26 -19.44
N LEU A 201 1.60 4.32 -20.23
CA LEU A 201 1.74 4.29 -21.68
C LEU A 201 3.17 3.91 -22.10
N LEU A 202 4.18 4.53 -21.49
CA LEU A 202 5.59 4.22 -21.76
C LEU A 202 5.95 2.79 -21.34
N ALA A 203 5.39 2.30 -20.23
CA ALA A 203 5.63 0.94 -19.76
C ALA A 203 5.12 -0.12 -20.76
N VAL A 204 3.90 0.03 -21.27
CA VAL A 204 3.31 -0.96 -22.20
C VAL A 204 3.80 -0.84 -23.64
N THR A 205 4.47 0.27 -24.00
CA THR A 205 5.01 0.50 -25.35
C THR A 205 6.53 0.38 -25.37
N VAL A 206 7.23 1.41 -24.91
CA VAL A 206 8.70 1.52 -24.97
C VAL A 206 9.36 0.44 -24.12
N LEU A 207 8.86 0.19 -22.91
CA LEU A 207 9.51 -0.77 -22.01
C LEU A 207 9.27 -2.22 -22.45
N VAL A 208 8.09 -2.54 -22.96
CA VAL A 208 7.79 -3.83 -23.62
C VAL A 208 8.70 -4.02 -24.84
N TYR A 209 8.83 -3.01 -25.70
CA TYR A 209 9.73 -3.05 -26.86
C TYR A 209 11.18 -3.35 -26.46
N ILE A 210 11.71 -2.67 -25.44
CA ILE A 210 13.08 -2.93 -24.95
C ILE A 210 13.20 -4.38 -24.43
N GLN A 211 12.19 -4.88 -23.72
CA GLN A 211 12.19 -6.23 -23.18
C GLN A 211 12.13 -7.32 -24.25
N ASP A 212 11.36 -7.10 -25.32
CA ASP A 212 11.12 -8.11 -26.37
C ASP A 212 12.16 -8.04 -27.50
N ASP A 213 12.47 -6.85 -28.03
CA ASP A 213 13.35 -6.69 -29.19
C ASP A 213 14.82 -6.53 -28.81
N VAL A 214 15.13 -5.75 -27.76
CA VAL A 214 16.53 -5.50 -27.32
C VAL A 214 17.00 -6.59 -26.34
N GLY A 215 16.07 -7.05 -25.51
CA GLY A 215 16.24 -8.20 -24.62
C GLY A 215 15.94 -7.89 -23.16
N ARG A 216 15.48 -8.93 -22.46
CA ARG A 216 14.97 -8.86 -21.08
C ARG A 216 15.95 -8.30 -20.05
N LYS A 217 17.24 -8.59 -20.21
CA LYS A 217 18.30 -8.05 -19.35
C LYS A 217 18.35 -6.51 -19.35
N TRP A 218 18.10 -5.88 -20.50
CA TRP A 218 18.10 -4.44 -20.62
C TRP A 218 16.80 -3.83 -20.09
N GLY A 219 15.66 -4.46 -20.37
CA GLY A 219 14.37 -3.99 -19.88
C GLY A 219 14.28 -4.04 -18.35
N TYR A 220 14.60 -5.18 -17.72
CA TYR A 220 14.60 -5.29 -16.26
C TYR A 220 15.74 -4.51 -15.61
N GLY A 221 16.91 -4.43 -16.26
CA GLY A 221 18.03 -3.61 -15.78
C GLY A 221 17.71 -2.12 -15.76
N LEU A 222 16.99 -1.63 -16.77
CA LEU A 222 16.48 -0.25 -16.79
C LEU A 222 15.50 0.01 -15.63
N CYS A 223 14.59 -0.93 -15.35
CA CYS A 223 13.69 -0.84 -14.19
C CYS A 223 14.48 -0.82 -12.87
N ALA A 224 15.44 -1.73 -12.69
CA ALA A 224 16.27 -1.81 -11.49
C ALA A 224 17.04 -0.51 -11.24
N PHE A 225 17.71 0.01 -12.28
CA PHE A 225 18.43 1.27 -12.21
C PHE A 225 17.50 2.45 -11.88
N SER A 226 16.33 2.51 -12.52
CA SER A 226 15.36 3.58 -12.31
C SER A 226 14.85 3.60 -10.86
N ILE A 227 14.57 2.44 -10.26
CA ILE A 227 14.13 2.36 -8.85
C ILE A 227 15.25 2.77 -7.89
N VAL A 228 16.49 2.33 -8.13
CA VAL A 228 17.64 2.73 -7.29
C VAL A 228 17.87 4.25 -7.38
N LEU A 229 17.74 4.82 -8.58
CA LEU A 229 17.85 6.25 -8.79
C LEU A 229 16.72 7.02 -8.09
N SER A 230 15.47 6.57 -8.24
CA SER A 230 14.33 7.24 -7.59
C SER A 230 14.38 7.13 -6.06
N LEU A 231 14.83 6.00 -5.52
CA LEU A 231 15.10 5.84 -4.08
C LEU A 231 16.20 6.79 -3.61
N SER A 232 17.27 6.96 -4.38
CA SER A 232 18.36 7.89 -4.04
C SER A 232 17.87 9.34 -4.01
N ILE A 233 17.04 9.74 -4.99
CA ILE A 233 16.39 11.06 -5.02
C ILE A 233 15.45 11.23 -3.83
N PHE A 234 14.65 10.21 -3.52
CA PHE A 234 13.74 10.23 -2.38
C PHE A 234 14.49 10.45 -1.06
N LEU A 235 15.57 9.71 -0.82
CA LEU A 235 16.42 9.84 0.38
C LEU A 235 17.23 11.14 0.42
N ALA A 236 17.61 11.71 -0.73
CA ALA A 236 18.27 13.01 -0.78
C ALA A 236 17.32 14.14 -0.32
N GLY A 237 16.01 13.97 -0.54
CA GLY A 237 14.97 14.92 -0.14
C GLY A 237 14.60 14.92 1.35
N THR A 238 15.14 14.02 2.16
CA THR A 238 14.71 13.79 3.56
C THR A 238 14.69 15.05 4.43
N ASN A 239 15.66 15.95 4.24
CA ASN A 239 15.75 17.19 5.01
C ASN A 239 14.67 18.22 4.65
N CYS A 240 14.01 18.04 3.50
CA CYS A 240 13.00 18.94 2.97
C CYS A 240 11.57 18.43 3.18
N TYR A 241 11.38 17.21 3.70
CA TYR A 241 10.05 16.64 3.90
C TYR A 241 9.38 17.06 5.21
N ARG A 242 8.05 17.12 5.17
CA ARG A 242 7.17 17.21 6.33
C ARG A 242 6.74 15.81 6.77
N PHE A 243 6.86 15.52 8.06
CA PHE A 243 6.49 14.25 8.66
C PHE A 243 5.25 14.43 9.53
N LYS A 244 4.13 13.81 9.16
CA LYS A 244 2.93 13.79 10.02
C LYS A 244 3.00 12.68 11.06
N LYS A 245 2.30 12.87 12.18
CA LYS A 245 2.17 11.85 13.23
C LYS A 245 1.42 10.63 12.71
N LEU A 246 1.76 9.44 13.22
CA LEU A 246 0.99 8.22 12.96
C LEU A 246 -0.42 8.37 13.54
N ILE A 247 -1.43 8.27 12.67
CA ILE A 247 -2.85 8.43 13.04
C ILE A 247 -3.42 7.10 13.58
N GLY A 248 -2.68 5.99 13.43
CA GLY A 248 -3.16 4.64 13.73
C GLY A 248 -4.02 4.10 12.59
N SER A 249 -4.03 2.79 12.39
CA SER A 249 -4.82 2.17 11.31
C SER A 249 -6.27 1.94 11.75
N PRO A 250 -7.30 2.35 10.96
CA PRO A 250 -8.70 1.99 11.21
C PRO A 250 -8.93 0.48 11.33
N MET A 251 -8.07 -0.34 10.70
CA MET A 251 -8.15 -1.80 10.81
C MET A 251 -7.92 -2.30 12.24
N THR A 252 -7.15 -1.59 13.06
CA THR A 252 -6.98 -1.96 14.48
C THR A 252 -8.29 -1.79 15.27
N GLN A 253 -9.08 -0.76 14.95
CA GLN A 253 -10.39 -0.53 15.56
C GLN A 253 -11.38 -1.62 15.13
N VAL A 254 -11.43 -1.95 13.84
CA VAL A 254 -12.27 -3.04 13.32
C VAL A 254 -11.92 -4.37 14.01
N ALA A 255 -10.63 -4.70 14.10
CA ALA A 255 -10.18 -5.92 14.77
C ALA A 255 -10.54 -5.93 16.26
N ALA A 256 -10.36 -4.81 16.97
CA ALA A 256 -10.71 -4.68 18.38
C ALA A 256 -12.21 -4.93 18.63
N VAL A 257 -13.08 -4.34 17.81
CA VAL A 257 -14.55 -4.54 17.92
C VAL A 257 -14.93 -5.99 17.64
N ILE A 258 -14.35 -6.63 16.62
CA ILE A 258 -14.65 -8.04 16.30
C ILE A 258 -14.20 -8.96 17.43
N VAL A 259 -12.99 -8.75 17.96
CA VAL A 259 -12.44 -9.54 19.07
C VAL A 259 -13.26 -9.34 20.35
N ALA A 260 -13.61 -8.09 20.68
CA ALA A 260 -14.45 -7.78 21.84
C ALA A 260 -15.85 -8.41 21.72
N ALA A 261 -16.49 -8.30 20.55
CA ALA A 261 -17.78 -8.94 20.29
C ALA A 261 -17.73 -10.47 20.41
N TRP A 262 -16.64 -11.09 19.93
CA TRP A 262 -16.45 -12.53 20.01
C TRP A 262 -16.21 -13.00 21.44
N ARG A 263 -15.39 -12.27 22.21
CA ARG A 263 -15.12 -12.54 23.63
C ARG A 263 -16.40 -12.44 24.48
N ASN A 264 -17.21 -11.42 24.21
CA ASN A 264 -18.46 -11.16 24.91
C ASN A 264 -19.67 -11.92 24.31
N ARG A 265 -19.43 -12.86 23.39
CA ARG A 265 -20.51 -13.57 22.67
C ARG A 265 -21.46 -14.34 23.60
N ARG A 266 -20.99 -14.76 24.78
CA ARG A 266 -21.78 -15.48 25.79
C ARG A 266 -22.63 -14.58 26.70
N LEU A 267 -22.42 -13.26 26.68
CA LEU A 267 -23.22 -12.32 27.46
C LEU A 267 -24.56 -12.04 26.75
N GLU A 268 -25.62 -11.88 27.55
CA GLU A 268 -26.92 -11.44 27.05
C GLU A 268 -26.87 -9.94 26.73
N LEU A 269 -27.50 -9.53 25.63
CA LEU A 269 -27.60 -8.11 25.34
C LEU A 269 -28.58 -7.47 26.32
N PRO A 270 -28.21 -6.40 27.03
CA PRO A 270 -29.17 -5.62 27.80
C PRO A 270 -30.25 -5.05 26.88
N SER A 271 -31.49 -5.03 27.36
CA SER A 271 -32.65 -4.49 26.64
C SER A 271 -32.58 -2.97 26.47
N ASP A 272 -31.88 -2.29 27.38
CA ASP A 272 -31.72 -0.84 27.39
C ASP A 272 -30.36 -0.41 26.80
N PRO A 273 -30.34 0.49 25.79
CA PRO A 273 -29.11 0.98 25.16
C PRO A 273 -28.24 1.85 26.08
N SER A 274 -28.75 2.29 27.23
CA SER A 274 -28.03 3.06 28.26
C SER A 274 -26.92 2.26 28.98
N TYR A 275 -26.95 0.92 28.90
CA TYR A 275 -25.90 0.05 29.47
C TYR A 275 -24.71 -0.17 28.54
N LEU A 276 -24.75 0.35 27.31
CA LEU A 276 -23.64 0.27 26.38
C LEU A 276 -22.58 1.34 26.71
N TYR A 277 -21.31 1.01 26.50
CA TYR A 277 -20.20 1.92 26.72
C TYR A 277 -20.18 3.00 25.63
N ASP A 278 -20.46 4.23 26.03
CA ASP A 278 -20.37 5.42 25.18
C ASP A 278 -19.48 6.46 25.89
N LEU A 279 -18.66 7.18 25.13
CA LEU A 279 -17.89 8.30 25.67
C LEU A 279 -18.78 9.54 25.57
N ASP A 280 -19.20 10.07 26.71
CA ASP A 280 -19.86 11.38 26.74
C ASP A 280 -18.86 12.46 26.24
N ASP A 281 -19.29 13.22 25.23
CA ASP A 281 -18.79 14.53 24.77
C ASP A 281 -17.71 14.70 23.68
N SER A 282 -17.34 13.74 22.82
CA SER A 282 -16.31 14.10 21.78
C SER A 282 -16.33 13.45 20.38
N LYS A 283 -17.36 12.72 19.95
CA LYS A 283 -17.51 12.33 18.52
C LYS A 283 -18.97 12.46 18.06
N GLN A 284 -19.18 12.80 16.78
CA GLN A 284 -20.50 12.82 16.14
C GLN A 284 -21.23 11.48 16.42
N LYS A 285 -22.32 11.53 17.19
CA LYS A 285 -23.07 10.34 17.59
C LYS A 285 -23.76 9.73 16.37
N LEU A 286 -23.33 8.52 15.98
CA LEU A 286 -24.00 7.72 14.96
C LEU A 286 -25.29 7.11 15.55
N PRO A 287 -26.43 7.16 14.84
CA PRO A 287 -27.68 6.58 15.33
C PRO A 287 -27.57 5.06 15.46
N HIS A 288 -27.89 4.54 16.64
CA HIS A 288 -27.83 3.11 16.94
C HIS A 288 -28.75 2.29 16.02
N THR A 289 -28.21 1.25 15.36
CA THR A 289 -29.00 0.37 14.49
C THR A 289 -29.15 -1.05 15.05
N LYS A 290 -30.36 -1.62 14.93
CA LYS A 290 -30.68 -3.01 15.35
C LYS A 290 -30.07 -4.12 14.45
N GLN A 291 -29.40 -3.77 13.35
CA GLN A 291 -28.74 -4.73 12.46
C GLN A 291 -27.39 -5.16 13.03
N PHE A 292 -27.00 -6.42 12.78
CA PHE A 292 -25.75 -7.02 13.29
C PHE A 292 -25.61 -6.95 14.82
N ARG A 293 -26.67 -7.33 15.54
CA ARG A 293 -26.78 -7.28 17.01
C ARG A 293 -25.70 -8.08 17.76
N SER A 294 -24.98 -8.97 17.09
CA SER A 294 -23.82 -9.66 17.65
C SER A 294 -22.63 -8.72 17.89
N LEU A 295 -22.47 -7.66 17.08
CA LEU A 295 -21.38 -6.68 17.22
C LEU A 295 -21.61 -5.74 18.40
N ASP A 296 -22.87 -5.49 18.77
CA ASP A 296 -23.24 -4.71 19.96
C ASP A 296 -22.73 -5.34 21.26
N LYS A 297 -22.40 -6.64 21.25
CA LYS A 297 -21.77 -7.32 22.39
C LYS A 297 -20.39 -6.77 22.73
N ALA A 298 -19.71 -6.10 21.79
CA ALA A 298 -18.42 -5.45 22.03
C ALA A 298 -18.51 -4.24 22.98
N ALA A 299 -19.69 -3.63 23.09
CA ALA A 299 -19.93 -2.42 23.88
C ALA A 299 -20.66 -2.70 25.21
N ILE A 300 -20.84 -3.96 25.61
CA ILE A 300 -21.47 -4.31 26.90
C ILE A 300 -20.53 -3.90 28.05
N LYS A 301 -20.98 -2.99 28.92
CA LYS A 301 -20.28 -2.68 30.18
C LYS A 301 -20.43 -3.87 31.14
N ASP A 302 -19.34 -4.61 31.34
CA ASP A 302 -19.27 -5.60 32.41
C ASP A 302 -18.95 -4.87 33.73
N GLN A 303 -19.96 -4.66 34.57
CA GLN A 303 -19.82 -3.89 35.83
C GLN A 303 -18.85 -4.56 36.82
N GLU A 304 -18.69 -5.88 36.78
CA GLU A 304 -17.76 -6.60 37.68
C GLU A 304 -16.29 -6.48 37.24
N ALA A 305 -16.02 -6.43 35.93
CA ALA A 305 -14.66 -6.26 35.41
C ALA A 305 -14.14 -4.81 35.53
N ALA A 306 -15.03 -3.81 35.45
CA ALA A 306 -14.69 -2.39 35.53
C ALA A 306 -14.20 -1.94 36.91
N MET A 307 -14.60 -2.63 38.00
CA MET A 307 -14.12 -2.33 39.36
C MET A 307 -12.69 -2.83 39.63
N THR A 308 -12.17 -3.74 38.80
CA THR A 308 -10.91 -4.45 39.09
C THR A 308 -9.72 -3.95 38.26
N GLN A 309 -9.95 -3.21 37.18
CA GLN A 309 -8.89 -2.67 36.31
C GLN A 309 -9.16 -1.22 35.90
N ASN A 310 -8.36 -0.29 36.42
CA ASN A 310 -8.33 1.13 36.01
C ASN A 310 -7.80 1.38 34.58
N VAL A 311 -7.72 0.35 33.73
CA VAL A 311 -7.21 0.44 32.36
C VAL A 311 -8.23 -0.18 31.42
N PHE A 312 -9.09 0.65 30.81
CA PHE A 312 -9.98 0.21 29.75
C PHE A 312 -9.16 -0.18 28.52
N ASN A 313 -9.00 -1.49 28.29
CA ASN A 313 -8.32 -2.00 27.11
C ASN A 313 -9.31 -2.00 25.93
N LYS A 314 -8.99 -1.28 24.84
CA LYS A 314 -9.84 -1.21 23.61
C LYS A 314 -10.20 -2.58 23.04
N TRP A 315 -9.38 -3.60 23.30
CA TRP A 315 -9.58 -4.98 22.88
C TRP A 315 -10.59 -5.78 23.72
N THR A 316 -11.03 -5.23 24.86
CA THR A 316 -11.99 -5.87 25.78
C THR A 316 -13.29 -5.09 25.88
N LEU A 317 -13.23 -3.76 25.72
CA LEU A 317 -14.40 -2.89 25.70
C LEU A 317 -14.25 -1.86 24.57
N SER A 318 -15.22 -1.81 23.66
CA SER A 318 -15.27 -0.83 22.57
C SER A 318 -16.44 0.14 22.76
N THR A 319 -16.34 1.35 22.21
CA THR A 319 -17.44 2.33 22.28
C THR A 319 -18.56 1.98 21.30
N LEU A 320 -19.77 2.44 21.58
CA LEU A 320 -20.93 2.27 20.70
C LEU A 320 -20.67 2.92 19.32
N THR A 321 -20.02 4.09 19.29
CA THR A 321 -19.62 4.74 18.03
C THR A 321 -18.69 3.85 17.20
N ASP A 322 -17.67 3.26 17.82
CA ASP A 322 -16.72 2.39 17.12
C ASP A 322 -17.43 1.13 16.57
N VAL A 323 -18.43 0.60 17.29
CA VAL A 323 -19.25 -0.53 16.84
C VAL A 323 -20.12 -0.16 15.64
N GLU A 324 -20.77 1.00 15.65
CA GLU A 324 -21.61 1.46 14.53
C GLU A 324 -20.78 1.77 13.27
N GLU A 325 -19.57 2.31 13.42
CA GLU A 325 -18.63 2.46 12.31
C GLU A 325 -18.29 1.10 11.67
N VAL A 326 -18.04 0.06 12.48
CA VAL A 326 -17.79 -1.30 11.98
C VAL A 326 -19.02 -1.90 11.30
N LYS A 327 -20.23 -1.67 11.84
CA LYS A 327 -21.48 -2.09 11.17
C LYS A 327 -21.62 -1.45 9.79
N GLN A 328 -21.27 -0.18 9.63
CA GLN A 328 -21.28 0.48 8.33
C GLN A 328 -20.32 -0.18 7.34
N ILE A 329 -19.11 -0.53 7.78
CA ILE A 329 -18.14 -1.28 6.96
C ILE A 329 -18.72 -2.63 6.53
N VAL A 330 -19.35 -3.37 7.45
CA VAL A 330 -19.97 -4.67 7.15
C VAL A 330 -21.10 -4.53 6.11
N ARG A 331 -21.87 -3.45 6.15
CA ARG A 331 -22.91 -3.16 5.14
C ARG A 331 -22.34 -2.94 3.74
N MET A 332 -21.10 -2.48 3.61
CA MET A 332 -20.44 -2.26 2.32
C MET A 332 -19.80 -3.53 1.73
N LEU A 333 -19.59 -4.58 2.55
CA LEU A 333 -18.96 -5.83 2.11
C LEU A 333 -19.65 -6.54 0.92
N PRO A 334 -20.99 -6.59 0.82
CA PRO A 334 -21.64 -7.21 -0.34
C PRO A 334 -21.32 -6.49 -1.65
N ILE A 335 -21.31 -5.15 -1.63
CA ILE A 335 -20.97 -4.33 -2.80
C ILE A 335 -19.51 -4.57 -3.17
N TRP A 336 -18.61 -4.55 -2.18
CA TRP A 336 -17.20 -4.86 -2.38
C TRP A 336 -16.99 -6.25 -3.00
N ALA A 337 -17.71 -7.28 -2.52
CA ALA A 337 -17.63 -8.64 -3.05
C ALA A 337 -18.09 -8.72 -4.52
N THR A 338 -19.16 -7.99 -4.89
CA THR A 338 -19.59 -7.90 -6.29
C THR A 338 -18.53 -7.20 -7.17
N CYS A 339 -17.88 -6.14 -6.69
CA CYS A 339 -16.79 -5.49 -7.42
C CYS A 339 -15.57 -6.41 -7.59
N ALA A 340 -15.21 -7.18 -6.55
CA ALA A 340 -14.10 -8.12 -6.61
C ALA A 340 -14.31 -9.20 -7.68
N SER A 341 -15.55 -9.65 -7.88
CA SER A 341 -15.89 -10.62 -8.93
C SER A 341 -15.60 -10.10 -10.34
N SER A 342 -15.68 -8.79 -10.58
CA SER A 342 -15.37 -8.17 -11.88
C SER A 342 -13.88 -8.19 -12.24
N PHE A 343 -13.00 -8.41 -11.26
CA PHE A 343 -11.54 -8.52 -11.46
C PHE A 343 -11.07 -9.98 -11.61
N GLY A 344 -11.96 -10.96 -11.46
CA GLY A 344 -11.62 -12.36 -11.69
C GLY A 344 -11.36 -12.64 -13.18
N PRO A 345 -10.41 -13.51 -13.53
CA PRO A 345 -10.28 -13.96 -14.91
C PRO A 345 -11.61 -14.58 -15.35
N SER A 346 -12.15 -14.08 -16.46
CA SER A 346 -13.31 -14.69 -17.11
C SER A 346 -12.90 -16.10 -17.52
N MET A 347 -13.16 -17.10 -16.66
CA MET A 347 -12.98 -18.50 -16.99
C MET A 347 -14.11 -18.91 -17.93
N HIS A 348 -13.98 -18.55 -19.21
CA HIS A 348 -14.65 -19.28 -20.26
C HIS A 348 -13.79 -20.50 -20.59
N ASN A 349 -14.25 -21.66 -20.10
CA ASN A 349 -13.90 -22.98 -20.65
C ASN A 349 -14.50 -23.12 -22.04
#